data_AF-A0A6A8H4C9-F1
#
_entry.id   AF-A0A6A8H4C9-F1
#
_cell.length_a   1.000
_cell.length_b   1.000
_cell.length_c   1.000
_cell.angle_alpha   90.00
_cell.angle_beta   90.00
_cell.angle_gamma   90.00
#
_symmetry.space_group_name_H-M   'P 1'
#
loop_
_entity.id
_entity.type
_entity.pdbx_description
1 polymer ?
#
loop_
_entity_poly.entity_id
_entity_poly.type
_entity_poly.pdbx_seq_one_letter_code
_entity_poly.pdbx_strand_id
1 'polypeptide(L)' 'MKDINRLTYGSTSVYNLNYHLIWGIKYRNKVLKGHVETVKRTLYEIASKYGFTIAHMEIGKDDH' A
#
# COMPACT_ATOMS: atom_id res chain seq x y z
N MET A 1 17.03 -23.79 -5.35
CA MET A 1 15.68 -23.65 -4.76
C MET A 1 15.31 -22.17 -4.87
N LYS A 2 14.27 -21.80 -5.65
CA LYS A 2 13.90 -20.39 -5.86
C LYS A 2 13.17 -19.90 -4.62
N ASP A 3 13.71 -18.88 -3.95
CA ASP A 3 13.07 -18.26 -2.79
C ASP A 3 12.00 -17.28 -3.29
N ILE A 4 10.83 -17.82 -3.64
CA ILE A 4 9.72 -17.08 -4.26
C ILE A 4 9.07 -16.06 -3.32
N ASN A 5 9.39 -16.08 -2.03
CA ASN A 5 8.76 -15.21 -1.04
C ASN A 5 9.53 -13.89 -0.87
N ARG A 6 10.83 -13.86 -1.18
CA ARG A 6 11.70 -12.70 -0.93
C ARG A 6 12.19 -11.99 -2.19
N LEU A 7 12.12 -12.64 -3.36
CA LEU A 7 12.68 -12.13 -4.61
C LEU A 7 11.65 -12.24 -5.73
N THR A 8 11.40 -11.13 -6.41
CA THR A 8 10.59 -11.06 -7.63
C THR A 8 11.49 -11.23 -8.84
N TYR A 9 11.06 -12.05 -9.79
CA TYR A 9 11.83 -12.40 -10.98
C TYR A 9 11.16 -11.82 -12.22
N GLY A 10 11.82 -10.87 -12.88
CA GLY A 10 11.53 -10.46 -14.24
C GLY A 10 12.23 -11.36 -15.27
N SER A 11 11.98 -11.12 -16.55
CA SER A 11 12.57 -11.89 -17.66
C SER A 11 14.11 -11.85 -17.67
N THR A 12 14.72 -10.75 -17.21
CA THR A 12 16.17 -10.56 -17.20
C THR A 12 16.74 -10.10 -15.85
N SER A 13 15.89 -9.91 -14.83
CA SER A 13 16.29 -9.25 -13.57
C SER A 13 15.65 -9.93 -12.36
N VAL A 14 16.36 -9.94 -11.24
CA VAL A 14 15.86 -10.40 -9.94
C VAL A 14 15.90 -9.21 -8.99
N TYR A 15 14.78 -8.89 -8.35
CA TYR A 15 14.66 -7.70 -7.52
C TYR A 15 13.77 -7.93 -6.30
N ASN A 16 13.98 -7.14 -5.25
CA ASN A 16 13.13 -7.07 -4.08
C ASN A 16 12.88 -5.60 -3.74
N LEU A 17 11.79 -5.05 -4.26
CA LEU A 17 11.46 -3.63 -4.15
C LEU A 17 10.33 -3.46 -3.14
N ASN A 18 10.66 -2.98 -1.95
CA ASN A 18 9.70 -2.64 -0.91
C ASN A 18 9.76 -1.14 -0.66
N TYR A 19 8.61 -0.49 -0.67
CA TYR A 19 8.49 0.94 -0.43
C TYR A 19 7.60 1.19 0.77
N HIS A 20 8.02 2.11 1.64
CA HIS A 20 7.18 2.64 2.70
C HIS A 20 6.64 4.00 2.25
N LEU A 21 5.34 4.06 1.93
CA LEU A 21 4.67 5.25 1.46
C LEU A 21 3.79 5.83 2.57
N ILE A 22 4.04 7.09 2.94
CA ILE A 22 3.26 7.81 3.96
C ILE A 22 2.77 9.12 3.32
N TRP A 23 1.48 9.42 3.47
CA TRP A 23 0.91 10.70 3.05
C TRP A 23 -0.10 11.23 4.05
N GLY A 24 -0.23 12.56 4.10
CA GLY A 24 -1.23 13.25 4.92
C GLY A 24 -2.44 13.67 4.09
N ILE A 25 -3.61 13.69 4.72
CA ILE A 25 -4.80 14.30 4.12
C ILE A 25 -4.77 15.83 4.28
N LYS A 26 -5.31 16.54 3.29
CA LYS A 26 -5.43 18.00 3.35
C LYS A 26 -6.23 18.40 4.60
N TYR A 27 -5.68 19.33 5.40
CA TYR A 27 -6.24 19.85 6.65
C TYR A 27 -6.38 18.88 7.82
N ARG A 28 -5.79 17.67 7.78
CA ARG A 28 -5.90 16.65 8.86
C ARG A 28 -7.34 16.45 9.36
N ASN A 29 -8.33 16.68 8.50
CA ASN A 29 -9.73 16.58 8.88
C ASN A 29 -10.04 15.14 9.30
N LYS A 30 -10.77 14.92 10.40
CA LYS A 30 -11.18 13.59 10.87
C LYS A 30 -12.20 12.87 9.94
N VAL A 31 -12.26 13.26 8.66
CA VAL A 31 -13.13 12.71 7.60
C VAL A 31 -12.87 11.24 7.29
N LEU A 32 -11.72 10.72 7.70
CA LEU A 32 -11.36 9.32 7.53
C LEU A 32 -12.21 8.38 8.41
N LYS A 33 -12.71 8.79 9.59
CA LYS A 33 -13.40 7.85 10.50
C LYS A 33 -14.62 7.13 9.89
N GLY A 34 -15.31 7.73 8.92
CA GLY A 34 -16.45 7.10 8.22
C GLY A 34 -16.14 6.57 6.82
N HIS A 35 -15.03 6.99 6.20
CA HIS A 35 -14.68 6.68 4.81
C HIS A 35 -13.40 5.84 4.65
N VAL A 36 -12.77 5.44 5.77
CA VAL A 36 -11.55 4.61 5.78
C VAL A 36 -11.69 3.40 4.88
N GLU A 37 -12.79 2.67 4.97
CA GLU A 37 -12.98 1.44 4.19
C GLU A 37 -13.09 1.73 2.68
N THR A 38 -13.74 2.82 2.29
CA THR A 38 -13.81 3.27 0.89
C THR A 38 -12.44 3.64 0.34
N VAL A 39 -11.61 4.33 1.15
CA VAL A 39 -10.25 4.69 0.77
C VAL A 39 -9.38 3.45 0.61
N LYS A 40 -9.41 2.52 1.57
CA LYS A 40 -8.71 1.24 1.48
C LYS A 40 -9.11 0.49 0.21
N ARG A 41 -10.41 0.38 -0.06
CA ARG A 41 -10.92 -0.33 -1.25
C ARG A 41 -10.37 0.31 -2.53
N THR A 42 -10.45 1.64 -2.64
CA THR A 42 -9.92 2.39 -3.78
C THR A 42 -8.42 2.13 -3.97
N LEU A 43 -7.64 2.11 -2.90
CA LEU A 43 -6.21 1.83 -2.95
C LEU A 43 -5.92 0.40 -3.44
N TYR A 44 -6.67 -0.60 -2.97
CA TYR A 44 -6.55 -1.98 -3.45
C TYR A 44 -6.97 -2.11 -4.93
N GLU A 45 -8.03 -1.41 -5.36
CA GLU A 45 -8.47 -1.38 -6.76
C GLU A 45 -7.37 -0.78 -7.67
N ILE A 46 -6.76 0.33 -7.24
CA ILE A 46 -5.63 0.95 -7.95
C ILE A 46 -4.42 0.01 -7.97
N ALA A 47 -4.06 -0.59 -6.83
CA ALA A 47 -2.92 -1.51 -6.76
C ALA A 47 -3.11 -2.71 -7.70
N SER A 48 -4.32 -3.30 -7.71
CA SER A 48 -4.66 -4.39 -8.63
C SER A 48 -4.59 -3.95 -10.10
N LYS A 49 -5.01 -2.72 -10.42
CA LYS A 49 -4.99 -2.19 -11.79
C LYS A 49 -3.57 -1.99 -12.32
N TYR A 50 -2.64 -1.56 -11.47
CA TYR A 50 -1.25 -1.28 -11.85
C TYR A 50 -0.27 -2.42 -11.53
N GLY A 51 -0.76 -3.52 -10.93
CA GLY A 51 0.08 -4.67 -10.57
C GLY A 51 0.95 -4.45 -9.33
N PHE A 52 0.59 -3.51 -8.45
CA PHE A 52 1.27 -3.32 -7.18
C PHE A 52 0.73 -4.27 -6.11
N THR A 53 1.60 -4.72 -5.22
CA THR A 53 1.23 -5.51 -4.05
C THR A 53 1.34 -4.63 -2.80
N ILE A 54 0.24 -4.51 -2.05
CA ILE A 54 0.23 -3.80 -0.78
C ILE A 54 0.50 -4.82 0.33
N ALA A 55 1.71 -4.83 0.87
CA ALA A 55 2.11 -5.76 1.95
C ALA A 55 1.49 -5.38 3.31
N HIS A 56 1.41 -4.08 3.61
CA HIS A 56 0.83 -3.57 4.83
C HIS A 56 0.22 -2.18 4.57
N MET A 57 -0.95 -1.92 5.17
CA MET A 57 -1.61 -0.62 5.10
C MET A 57 -2.11 -0.26 6.49
N GLU A 58 -1.55 0.80 7.07
CA GLU A 58 -2.01 1.38 8.31
C GLU A 58 -2.53 2.79 8.06
N ILE A 59 -3.60 3.15 8.76
CA ILE A 59 -4.12 4.51 8.78
C ILE A 59 -3.87 5.01 10.20
N GLY A 60 -2.93 5.96 10.32
CA GLY A 60 -2.62 6.59 11.58
C GLY A 60 -3.90 7.15 12.20
N LYS A 61 -4.32 6.55 13.32
CA LYS A 61 -5.26 7.21 14.22
C LYS A 61 -4.46 8.34 14.84
N ASP A 62 -4.90 9.56 14.59
CA ASP A 62 -4.42 10.76 15.28
C ASP A 62 -4.73 10.56 16.77
N ASP A 63 -3.82 9.89 17.47
CA ASP A 63 -3.82 9.69 18.91
C ASP A 63 -2.98 10.82 19.49
N HIS A 64 -3.73 11.83 19.97
CA HIS A 64 -3.34 12.99 20.77
C HIS A 64 -2.53 14.13 20.12
#